data_AF-A0AAN8JJC4-F1
#
_entry.id   AF-A0AAN8JJC4-F1
#
_cell.length_a   1.000
_cell.length_b   1.000
_cell.length_c   1.000
_cell.angle_alpha   90.00
_cell.angle_beta   90.00
_cell.angle_gamma   90.00
#
_symmetry.space_group_name_H-M   'P 1'
#
loop_
_entity.id
_entity.type
_entity.pdbx_description
1 polymer ?
#
loop_
_entity_poly.entity_id
_entity_poly.type
_entity_poly.pdbx_seq_one_letter_code
_entity_poly.pdbx_strand_id
1 'polypeptide(L)'
;MRPYDRRNRGSNRRYGYFRCSDCDQEWESSHVYVKNNGQFPEQVQFGQECRNCKEECKPYRLEKLRCSKCHQQLCVCEDKRHNDPSKGHRSDLCLRCKSGRRCVQN
;
A
#
# COMPACT_ATOMS: atom_id res chain seq x y z
N MET A 1 -7.45 -28.51 5.32
CA MET A 1 -7.13 -27.33 4.47
C MET A 1 -7.91 -26.14 5.04
N ARG A 2 -7.25 -25.06 5.45
CA ARG A 2 -7.90 -23.98 6.23
C ARG A 2 -8.87 -23.19 5.33
N PRO A 3 -10.16 -23.07 5.69
CA PRO A 3 -11.10 -22.23 4.96
C PRO A 3 -10.67 -20.77 5.13
N TYR A 4 -10.18 -20.17 4.05
CA TYR A 4 -9.81 -18.76 4.03
C TYR A 4 -11.08 -17.92 4.26
N ASP A 5 -11.09 -17.22 5.39
CA ASP A 5 -12.12 -16.34 5.93
C ASP A 5 -12.98 -15.62 4.86
N ARG A 6 -14.24 -16.06 4.72
CA ARG A 6 -15.32 -15.40 3.95
C ARG A 6 -15.88 -14.15 4.65
N ARG A 7 -15.07 -13.40 5.41
CA ARG A 7 -15.51 -12.20 6.14
C ARG A 7 -14.70 -10.93 5.90
N ASN A 8 -13.86 -10.88 4.88
CA ASN A 8 -13.16 -9.64 4.54
C ASN A 8 -13.74 -8.98 3.28
N ARG A 9 -14.80 -8.17 3.45
CA ARG A 9 -15.07 -7.02 2.54
C ARG A 9 -14.06 -5.89 2.78
N GLY A 10 -12.85 -6.22 3.22
CA GLY A 10 -11.80 -5.29 3.62
C GLY A 10 -10.72 -5.21 2.56
N SER A 11 -10.32 -3.99 2.28
CA SER A 11 -9.19 -3.65 1.42
C SER A 11 -7.96 -4.50 1.72
N ASN A 12 -7.39 -5.15 0.71
CA ASN A 12 -6.09 -5.81 0.81
C ASN A 12 -4.99 -4.76 0.78
N ARG A 13 -4.09 -4.79 1.77
CA ARG A 13 -2.94 -3.90 1.79
C ARG A 13 -1.84 -4.43 0.86
N ARG A 14 -1.25 -3.56 0.05
CA ARG A 14 -0.23 -3.86 -0.95
C ARG A 14 0.94 -2.87 -0.81
N TYR A 15 2.10 -3.29 -1.27
CA TYR A 15 3.22 -2.39 -1.50
C TYR A 15 3.03 -1.77 -2.88
N GLY A 16 3.14 -0.44 -2.99
CA GLY A 16 2.94 0.26 -4.26
C GLY A 16 4.11 1.17 -4.60
N TYR A 17 4.41 1.22 -5.89
CA TYR A 17 5.39 2.10 -6.50
C TYR A 17 4.66 3.25 -7.19
N PHE A 18 5.04 4.48 -6.88
CA PHE A 18 4.43 5.69 -7.39
C PHE A 18 5.46 6.48 -8.18
N ARG A 19 4.97 7.18 -9.21
CA ARG A 19 5.73 8.13 -10.01
C ARG A 19 4.81 9.30 -10.33
N CYS A 20 5.26 10.51 -10.04
CA CYS A 20 4.53 11.72 -10.41
C CYS A 20 4.80 12.06 -11.87
N SER A 21 3.76 12.27 -12.67
CA SER A 21 3.91 12.62 -14.09
C SER A 21 4.49 14.02 -14.30
N ASP A 22 4.28 14.95 -13.37
CA ASP A 22 4.70 16.36 -13.51
C ASP A 22 6.14 16.62 -13.10
N CYS A 23 6.60 16.02 -12.00
CA CYS A 23 7.96 16.24 -11.47
C CYS A 23 8.86 15.01 -11.52
N ASP A 24 8.38 13.91 -12.12
CA ASP A 24 9.07 12.63 -12.25
C ASP A 24 9.55 12.00 -10.92
N GLN A 25 9.11 12.53 -9.79
CA GLN A 25 9.47 12.01 -8.48
C GLN A 25 8.91 10.60 -8.31
N GLU A 26 9.79 9.66 -7.98
CA GLU A 26 9.41 8.30 -7.63
C GLU A 26 9.43 8.10 -6.11
N TRP A 27 8.49 7.32 -5.60
CA TRP A 27 8.46 6.88 -4.21
C TRP A 27 7.72 5.56 -4.05
N GLU A 28 7.98 4.90 -2.93
CA GLU A 28 7.41 3.59 -2.60
C GLU A 28 6.62 3.68 -1.29
N SER A 29 5.56 2.89 -1.15
CA SER A 29 4.77 2.88 0.09
C SER A 29 4.06 1.55 0.35
N SER A 30 4.06 1.12 1.61
CA SER A 30 3.36 -0.08 2.10
C SER A 30 1.87 0.17 2.43
N HIS A 31 1.40 1.41 2.29
CA HIS A 31 0.04 1.84 2.65
C HIS A 31 -0.87 1.99 1.43
N VAL A 32 -0.78 1.05 0.49
CA VAL A 32 -1.69 0.98 -0.65
C VAL A 32 -2.80 -0.02 -0.37
N TYR A 33 -4.03 0.35 -0.69
CA TYR A 33 -5.21 -0.44 -0.40
C TYR A 33 -5.94 -0.76 -1.69
N VAL A 34 -6.07 -2.04 -1.98
CA VAL A 34 -6.79 -2.52 -3.16
C VAL A 34 -8.04 -3.27 -2.74
N LYS A 35 -9.11 -3.12 -3.52
CA LYS A 35 -10.35 -3.87 -3.35
C LYS A 35 -10.38 -4.99 -4.37
N ASN A 36 -10.55 -6.22 -3.88
CA ASN A 36 -10.82 -7.36 -4.75
C ASN A 36 -12.31 -7.69 -4.62
N ASN A 37 -13.05 -7.60 -5.72
CA ASN A 37 -14.48 -7.90 -5.76
C ASN A 37 -14.76 -9.32 -6.30
N GLY A 38 -13.73 -10.16 -6.47
CA GLY A 38 -13.83 -11.54 -6.98
C GLY A 38 -14.12 -11.68 -8.47
N GLN A 39 -14.70 -10.65 -9.10
CA GLN A 39 -15.08 -10.63 -10.52
C GLN A 39 -14.17 -9.74 -11.39
N PHE A 40 -13.46 -8.79 -10.78
CA PHE A 40 -12.63 -7.80 -11.47
C PHE A 40 -11.20 -7.79 -10.91
N PRO A 41 -10.20 -7.37 -11.70
CA PRO A 41 -8.84 -7.14 -11.21
C PRO A 41 -8.84 -6.17 -10.02
N GLU A 42 -7.84 -6.34 -9.15
CA GLU A 42 -7.71 -5.55 -7.93
C GLU A 42 -7.69 -4.05 -8.25
N GLN A 43 -8.67 -3.30 -7.76
CA GLN A 43 -8.75 -1.86 -7.97
C GLN A 43 -8.17 -1.11 -6.78
N VAL A 44 -7.25 -0.18 -7.06
CA VAL A 44 -6.69 0.72 -6.05
C VAL A 44 -7.78 1.65 -5.54
N GLN A 45 -7.98 1.66 -4.22
CA GLN A 45 -9.02 2.49 -3.59
C GLN A 45 -8.57 3.90 -3.27
N PHE A 46 -7.28 4.09 -2.96
CA PHE A 46 -6.72 5.37 -2.54
C PHE A 46 -5.34 5.56 -3.17
N GLY A 47 -5.12 6.71 -3.81
CA GLY A 47 -3.81 7.16 -4.27
C GLY A 47 -2.99 7.85 -3.17
N GLN A 48 -1.86 8.42 -3.56
CA GLN A 48 -1.05 9.29 -2.71
C GLN A 48 -0.73 10.57 -3.45
N GLU A 49 -0.65 11.68 -2.73
CA GLU A 49 -0.26 12.95 -3.31
C GLU A 49 1.25 13.04 -3.48
N CYS A 50 1.67 13.60 -4.62
CA CYS A 50 3.07 13.96 -4.80
C CYS A 50 3.49 14.99 -3.75
N ARG A 51 4.67 14.83 -3.15
CA ARG A 51 5.18 15.77 -2.14
C ARG A 51 5.35 17.19 -2.69
N ASN A 52 5.77 17.30 -3.95
CA ASN A 52 6.09 18.56 -4.61
C ASN A 52 4.87 19.16 -5.31
N CYS A 53 4.20 18.38 -6.16
CA CYS A 53 3.09 18.86 -6.98
C CYS A 53 1.73 18.84 -6.26
N LYS A 54 1.60 18.08 -5.17
CA LYS A 54 0.31 17.81 -4.48
C LYS A 54 -0.77 17.16 -5.35
N GLU A 55 -0.40 16.69 -6.53
CA GLU A 55 -1.27 15.94 -7.44
C GLU A 55 -1.49 14.49 -6.97
N GLU A 56 -2.70 13.97 -7.16
CA GLU A 56 -3.02 12.56 -6.88
C GLU A 56 -2.25 11.64 -7.85
N CYS A 57 -1.37 10.82 -7.29
CA CYS A 57 -0.63 9.82 -8.02
C CYS A 57 -1.15 8.42 -7.64
N LYS A 58 -1.44 7.62 -8.67
CA LYS A 58 -1.80 6.20 -8.52
C LYS A 58 -0.54 5.33 -8.64
N PRO A 59 -0.46 4.21 -7.92
CA PRO A 59 0.69 3.34 -8.02
C PRO A 59 0.69 2.66 -9.40
N TYR A 60 1.84 2.70 -10.08
CA TYR A 60 2.02 2.05 -11.38
C TYR A 60 2.36 0.56 -11.24
N ARG A 61 2.89 0.14 -10.08
CA ARG A 61 3.20 -1.25 -9.77
C ARG A 61 2.72 -1.58 -8.36
N LEU A 62 2.14 -2.76 -8.20
CA LEU A 62 1.64 -3.29 -6.94
C LEU A 62 2.30 -4.62 -6.63
N GLU A 63 2.78 -4.77 -5.39
CA GLU A 63 3.37 -5.98 -4.88
C GLU A 63 2.70 -6.45 -3.58
N LYS A 64 2.85 -7.73 -3.28
CA LYS A 64 2.38 -8.31 -2.01
C LYS A 64 3.31 -7.83 -0.88
N LEU A 65 2.73 -7.47 0.26
CA LEU A 65 3.50 -7.14 1.47
C LEU A 65 4.13 -8.41 2.04
N ARG A 66 5.30 -8.78 1.51
CA ARG A 66 6.04 -9.98 1.91
C ARG A 66 7.49 -9.58 2.14
N CYS A 67 8.13 -10.18 3.13
CA CYS A 67 9.55 -10.01 3.36
C CYS A 67 10.34 -10.45 2.11
N SER A 68 11.32 -9.65 1.71
CA SER A 68 12.17 -9.96 0.54
C SER A 68 13.07 -11.19 0.75
N LYS A 69 13.31 -11.61 2.00
CA LYS A 69 14.16 -12.77 2.31
C LYS A 69 13.38 -14.07 2.43
N CYS A 70 12.34 -14.09 3.26
CA CYS A 70 11.58 -15.30 3.56
C CYS A 70 10.20 -15.36 2.87
N HIS A 71 9.81 -14.31 2.15
CA HIS A 71 8.53 -14.20 1.44
C HIS A 71 7.28 -14.35 2.34
N GLN A 72 7.45 -14.33 3.66
CA GLN A 72 6.37 -14.35 4.64
C GLN A 72 5.90 -12.92 4.95
N GLN A 73 4.60 -12.77 5.24
CA GLN A 73 4.00 -11.48 5.59
C GLN A 73 4.28 -11.09 7.04
N LEU A 74 4.36 -12.06 7.95
CA LEU A 74 4.79 -11.91 9.33
C LEU A 74 6.10 -12.66 9.47
N CYS A 75 7.19 -11.95 9.74
CA CYS A 75 8.50 -12.56 9.89
C CYS A 75 9.32 -11.83 10.95
N VAL A 76 10.32 -12.53 11.48
CA VAL A 76 11.30 -12.00 12.44
C VAL A 76 12.59 -11.52 11.77
N CYS A 77 12.64 -11.52 10.44
CA CYS A 77 13.80 -11.05 9.70
C CYS A 77 14.06 -9.56 10.02
N GLU A 78 15.33 -9.20 10.15
CA GLU A 78 15.74 -7.81 10.38
C GLU A 78 15.41 -6.92 9.17
N ASP A 79 15.59 -7.44 7.96
CA ASP A 79 15.20 -6.74 6.73
C ASP A 79 13.71 -6.98 6.41
N LYS A 80 12.90 -6.03 6.87
CA LYS A 80 11.45 -5.99 6.66
C LYS A 80 11.02 -5.16 5.45
N ARG A 81 11.84 -5.10 4.39
CA ARG A 81 11.48 -4.43 3.14
C ARG A 81 10.08 -4.91 2.70
N HIS A 82 9.20 -3.95 2.43
CA HIS A 82 7.78 -4.11 2.06
C HIS A 82 6.80 -4.58 3.15
N ASN A 83 7.21 -4.99 4.35
CA ASN A 83 6.26 -5.35 5.41
C ASN A 83 6.27 -4.40 6.61
N ASP A 84 7.32 -3.58 6.70
CA ASP A 84 7.46 -2.55 7.72
C ASP A 84 6.32 -1.50 7.61
N PRO A 85 5.45 -1.38 8.63
CA PRO A 85 4.37 -0.39 8.65
C PRO A 85 4.87 1.06 8.85
N SER A 86 6.05 1.21 9.46
CA SER A 86 6.69 2.49 9.78
C SER A 86 7.48 3.05 8.59
N LYS A 87 8.04 2.19 7.74
CA LYS A 87 8.77 2.62 6.53
C LYS A 87 7.81 3.11 5.44
N GLY A 88 8.00 4.35 5.03
CA GLY A 88 7.37 4.93 3.83
C GLY A 88 5.91 5.34 4.01
N HIS A 89 5.42 5.48 5.25
CA HIS A 89 4.11 6.06 5.49
C HIS A 89 4.21 7.57 5.69
N ARG A 90 3.76 8.32 4.69
CA ARG A 90 3.55 9.76 4.79
C ARG A 90 2.06 10.02 4.94
N SER A 91 1.57 10.01 6.18
CA SER A 91 0.14 10.24 6.46
C SER A 91 -0.36 11.59 5.95
N ASP A 92 0.55 12.55 5.79
CA ASP A 92 0.34 13.87 5.18
C ASP A 92 0.01 13.80 3.68
N LEU A 93 0.42 12.73 2.99
CA LEU A 93 0.23 12.53 1.54
C LEU A 93 -0.72 11.36 1.23
N CYS A 94 -1.11 10.59 2.24
CA CYS A 94 -2.00 9.45 2.07
C CYS A 94 -3.47 9.90 2.00
N LEU A 95 -4.10 9.77 0.84
CA LEU A 95 -5.50 10.16 0.66
C LEU A 95 -6.45 9.40 1.58
N ARG A 96 -6.13 8.15 1.93
CA ARG A 96 -6.90 7.39 2.94
C ARG A 96 -6.86 8.03 4.33
N CYS A 97 -5.69 8.53 4.74
CA CYS A 97 -5.54 9.25 6.01
C CYS A 97 -6.27 10.60 5.96
N LYS A 98 -6.18 11.32 4.82
CA LYS A 98 -6.92 12.57 4.60
C LYS A 98 -8.44 12.39 4.62
N SER A 99 -8.96 11.25 4.14
CA SER A 99 -10.38 10.90 4.23
C SER A 99 -10.85 10.46 5.63
N GLY A 100 -10.03 10.66 6.67
CA GLY A 100 -10.38 10.33 8.07
C GLY A 100 -10.13 8.88 8.48
N ARG A 101 -9.66 8.02 7.56
CA ARG A 101 -9.31 6.62 7.85
C ARG A 101 -7.81 6.49 8.09
N ARG A 102 -7.34 6.92 9.27
CA ARG A 102 -5.91 6.87 9.64
C ARG A 102 -5.34 5.46 9.46
N CYS A 103 -4.27 5.35 8.68
CA CYS A 103 -3.49 4.12 8.60
C CYS A 103 -2.69 3.94 9.90
N VAL A 104 -2.49 2.69 10.31
CA VAL A 104 -1.76 2.35 11.55
C VAL A 104 -0.31 2.80 11.38
N GLN A 105 0.07 3.86 12.11
CA GLN A 105 1.46 4.23 12.34
C GLN A 105 1.93 3.36 13.51
N ASN A 106 2.72 2.32 13.26
CA ASN A 106 3.36 1.58 14.34
C ASN A 106 4.78 1.21 13.95
#